data_AF-A0AA41R1A3-F1
#
_entry.id   AF-A0AA41R1A3-F1
#
_cell.length_a   1.000
_cell.length_b   1.000
_cell.length_c   1.000
_cell.angle_alpha   90.00
_cell.angle_beta   90.00
_cell.angle_gamma   90.00
#
_symmetry.space_group_name_H-M   'P 1'
#
loop_
_entity.id
_entity.type
_entity.pdbx_description
1 polymer ?
#
loop_
_entity_poly.entity_id
_entity_poly.type
_entity_poly.pdbx_seq_one_letter_code
_entity_poly.pdbx_strand_id
1 'polypeptide(L)'
;MQGCTSAYGRLQHDPLVTDMFRTGAVPETYRYFFDGRGAMPYAFIGIDPRYTPVLRFWEPVAPGSERFAQMIPFIWMPEDWGTYSTGQGAWILDAEGNRLGIWYSMYPHATIRLDASDRVTVYSPAFGEGERMLGQ
;
A
#
# COMPACT_ATOMS: atom_id res chain seq x y z
N MET A 1 -32.16 5.01 -10.53
CA MET A 1 -31.03 4.25 -11.11
C MET A 1 -29.80 4.59 -10.27
N GLN A 2 -29.35 3.70 -9.38
CA GLN A 2 -28.11 3.95 -8.64
C GLN A 2 -26.97 3.44 -9.51
N GLY A 3 -26.26 4.36 -10.15
CA GLY A 3 -25.05 4.04 -10.90
C GLY A 3 -23.99 3.52 -9.94
N CYS A 4 -23.45 2.33 -10.22
CA CYS A 4 -22.26 1.82 -9.56
C CYS A 4 -21.07 2.70 -9.97
N THR A 5 -20.86 3.82 -9.29
CA THR A 5 -19.66 4.64 -9.50
C THR A 5 -18.56 4.09 -8.59
N SER A 6 -17.71 3.19 -9.12
CA SER A 6 -16.39 2.98 -8.52
C SER A 6 -15.54 4.21 -8.82
N ALA A 7 -15.03 4.87 -7.79
CA ALA A 7 -14.14 6.01 -7.94
C ALA A 7 -12.68 5.54 -7.87
N TYR A 8 -11.82 6.11 -8.72
CA TYR A 8 -10.39 5.87 -8.65
C TYR A 8 -9.76 6.81 -7.63
N GLY A 9 -8.99 6.22 -6.72
CA GLY A 9 -8.15 6.96 -5.80
C GLY A 9 -6.79 7.31 -6.40
N ARG A 10 -5.93 7.91 -5.58
CA ARG A 10 -4.55 8.26 -5.97
C ARG A 10 -3.58 8.12 -4.80
N LEU A 11 -2.32 7.95 -5.15
CA LEU A 11 -1.21 8.10 -4.21
C LEU A 11 -0.74 9.55 -4.19
N GLN A 12 -0.61 10.11 -2.99
CA GLN A 12 0.06 11.39 -2.76
C GLN A 12 1.36 11.13 -1.99
N HIS A 13 2.47 11.08 -2.71
CA HIS A 13 3.81 10.84 -2.14
C HIS A 13 4.16 11.88 -1.08
N ASP A 14 4.69 11.40 0.04
CA ASP A 14 5.01 12.22 1.20
C ASP A 14 6.25 11.66 1.92
N PRO A 15 7.33 12.47 2.05
CA PRO A 15 8.52 12.08 2.80
C PRO A 15 8.24 11.72 4.26
N LEU A 16 7.21 12.31 4.88
CA LEU A 16 6.82 11.96 6.25
C LEU A 16 6.30 10.54 6.35
N VAL A 17 5.51 10.10 5.37
CA VAL A 17 5.04 8.70 5.33
C VAL A 17 6.22 7.77 5.12
N THR A 18 7.18 8.16 4.28
CA THR A 18 8.43 7.41 4.08
C THR A 18 9.18 7.22 5.41
N ASP A 19 9.33 8.29 6.19
CA ASP A 19 10.01 8.28 7.47
C ASP A 19 9.27 7.44 8.53
N MET A 20 7.94 7.52 8.57
CA MET A 20 7.10 6.69 9.46
C MET A 20 7.39 5.20 9.27
N PHE A 21 7.47 4.72 8.03
CA PHE A 21 7.77 3.32 7.77
C PHE A 21 9.19 2.93 8.17
N ARG A 22 10.19 3.77 7.84
CA ARG A 22 11.61 3.50 8.14
C ARG A 22 11.92 3.49 9.64
N THR A 23 11.28 4.37 10.39
CA THR A 23 11.47 4.49 11.84
C THR A 23 10.55 3.55 12.63
N GLY A 24 9.61 2.88 11.95
CA GLY A 24 8.58 2.07 12.59
C GLY A 24 7.51 2.88 13.30
N ALA A 25 7.50 4.21 13.17
CA ALA A 25 6.53 5.13 13.76
C ALA A 25 5.21 5.23 12.95
N VAL A 26 4.77 4.12 12.35
CA VAL A 26 3.53 4.09 11.57
C VAL A 26 2.30 4.15 12.49
N PRO A 27 1.20 4.82 12.11
CA PRO A 27 0.01 4.93 12.96
C PRO A 27 -0.63 3.59 13.31
N GLU A 28 -0.66 3.23 14.59
CA GLU A 28 -1.27 1.97 15.08
C GLU A 28 -2.78 1.88 14.80
N THR A 29 -3.43 2.99 14.46
CA THR A 29 -4.85 3.04 14.12
C THR A 29 -5.16 2.38 12.77
N TYR A 30 -4.18 2.21 11.89
CA TYR A 30 -4.37 1.56 10.60
C TYR A 30 -4.19 0.05 10.69
N ARG A 31 -4.87 -0.68 9.81
CA ARG A 31 -4.66 -2.12 9.61
C ARG A 31 -3.62 -2.31 8.51
N TYR A 32 -2.54 -3.00 8.84
CA TYR A 32 -1.41 -3.14 7.94
C TYR A 32 -1.41 -4.46 7.19
N PHE A 33 -1.02 -4.38 5.93
CA PHE A 33 -0.86 -5.52 5.05
C PHE A 33 0.38 -5.32 4.19
N PHE A 34 0.94 -6.42 3.70
CA PHE A 34 2.03 -6.40 2.73
C PHE A 34 1.72 -7.36 1.58
N ASP A 35 2.28 -7.10 0.41
CA ASP A 35 2.33 -8.05 -0.70
C ASP A 35 3.79 -8.40 -1.00
N GLY A 36 4.05 -9.58 -1.57
CA GLY A 36 5.42 -9.99 -1.88
C GLY A 36 5.63 -11.49 -1.84
N ARG A 37 6.90 -11.91 -1.83
CA ARG A 37 7.30 -13.32 -1.75
C ARG A 37 7.95 -13.61 -0.40
N GLY A 38 7.21 -14.27 0.49
CA GLY A 38 7.72 -14.67 1.81
C GLY A 38 8.15 -13.48 2.66
N ALA A 39 9.45 -13.34 2.92
CA ALA A 39 10.03 -12.24 3.68
C ALA A 39 10.44 -11.03 2.83
N MET A 40 10.17 -11.06 1.51
CA MET A 40 10.57 -10.01 0.56
C MET A 40 9.32 -9.27 0.05
N PRO A 41 8.89 -8.19 0.74
CA PRO A 41 7.71 -7.42 0.36
C PRO A 41 7.98 -6.57 -0.88
N TYR A 42 6.95 -6.37 -1.70
CA TYR A 42 6.92 -5.39 -2.79
C TYR A 42 6.31 -4.06 -2.34
N ALA A 43 5.28 -4.12 -1.52
CA ALA A 43 4.67 -2.96 -0.88
C ALA A 43 4.07 -3.29 0.48
N PHE A 44 3.86 -2.22 1.26
CA PHE A 44 3.00 -2.21 2.44
C PHE A 44 1.85 -1.24 2.23
N ILE A 45 0.70 -1.57 2.80
CA ILE A 45 -0.43 -0.67 2.95
C ILE A 45 -0.89 -0.64 4.40
N GLY A 46 -1.25 0.54 4.89
CA GLY A 46 -2.04 0.72 6.10
C GLY A 46 -3.40 1.28 5.69
N ILE A 47 -4.50 0.59 6.00
CA ILE A 47 -5.86 1.02 5.62
C ILE A 47 -6.61 1.45 6.87
N ASP A 48 -7.28 2.61 6.78
CA ASP A 48 -8.13 3.14 7.83
C ASP A 48 -9.28 2.14 8.14
N PRO A 49 -9.54 1.83 9.42
CA PRO A 49 -10.48 0.80 9.82
C PRO A 49 -11.94 1.10 9.42
N ARG A 50 -12.24 2.34 9.04
CA ARG A 50 -13.56 2.72 8.47
C ARG A 50 -13.83 2.05 7.12
N TYR A 51 -12.78 1.68 6.38
CA TYR A 51 -12.92 1.04 5.07
C TYR A 51 -12.66 -0.46 5.13
N THR A 52 -13.22 -1.21 4.19
CA THR A 52 -13.02 -2.67 4.09
C THR A 52 -12.01 -3.00 2.98
N PRO A 53 -10.78 -3.45 3.31
CA PRO A 53 -9.79 -3.75 2.29
C PRO A 53 -10.11 -5.05 1.54
N VAL A 54 -9.84 -5.07 0.24
CA VAL A 54 -9.89 -6.29 -0.59
C VAL A 54 -8.52 -6.95 -0.59
N LEU A 55 -8.40 -8.07 0.14
CA LEU A 55 -7.12 -8.67 0.51
C LEU A 55 -6.55 -9.71 -0.46
N ARG A 56 -6.98 -9.72 -1.73
CA ARG A 56 -6.61 -10.78 -2.69
C ARG A 56 -5.09 -11.01 -2.81
N PHE A 57 -4.30 -9.94 -2.71
CA PHE A 57 -2.84 -9.95 -2.87
C PHE A 57 -2.10 -9.56 -1.58
N TRP A 58 -2.83 -9.38 -0.48
CA TRP A 58 -2.34 -8.69 0.71
C TRP A 58 -2.42 -9.61 1.92
N GLU A 59 -1.28 -9.80 2.58
CA GLU A 59 -1.18 -10.55 3.82
C GLU A 59 -1.17 -9.60 5.01
N PRO A 60 -1.95 -9.88 6.08
CA PRO A 60 -1.95 -9.03 7.26
C PRO A 60 -0.60 -9.08 7.99
N VAL A 61 -0.18 -7.94 8.51
CA VAL A 61 1.02 -7.81 9.34
C VAL A 61 0.73 -6.83 10.48
N ALA A 62 1.16 -7.16 11.69
CA ALA A 62 1.00 -6.25 12.81
C ALA A 62 2.05 -5.13 12.75
N PRO A 63 1.67 -3.84 12.83
CA PRO A 63 2.64 -2.76 12.96
C PRO A 63 3.46 -2.96 14.24
N GLY A 64 4.74 -2.59 14.20
CA GLY A 64 5.67 -2.75 15.33
C GLY A 64 6.09 -4.19 15.66
N SER A 65 5.55 -5.20 14.98
CA SER A 65 6.02 -6.58 15.14
C SER A 65 7.44 -6.76 14.60
N GLU A 66 8.17 -7.73 15.14
CA GLU A 66 9.52 -8.07 14.65
C GLU A 66 9.51 -8.40 13.14
N ARG A 67 8.49 -9.13 12.69
CA ARG A 67 8.28 -9.43 11.26
C ARG A 67 8.13 -8.16 10.42
N PHE A 68 7.35 -7.19 10.89
CA PHE A 68 7.19 -5.92 10.19
C PHE A 68 8.53 -5.19 10.07
N ALA A 69 9.24 -5.03 11.19
CA ALA A 69 10.52 -4.34 11.24
C ALA A 69 11.59 -5.02 10.36
N GLN A 70 11.62 -6.35 10.34
CA GLN A 70 12.55 -7.10 9.48
C GLN A 70 12.24 -6.96 8.00
N MET A 71 10.96 -6.82 7.60
CA MET A 71 10.56 -6.73 6.19
C MET A 71 10.75 -5.32 5.59
N ILE A 72 10.68 -4.26 6.38
CA ILE A 72 10.79 -2.86 5.89
C ILE A 72 12.08 -2.60 5.09
N PRO A 73 13.28 -3.01 5.54
CA PRO A 73 14.53 -2.82 4.78
C PRO A 73 14.56 -3.53 3.43
N PHE A 74 13.73 -4.57 3.23
CA PHE A 74 13.68 -5.33 1.98
C PHE A 74 12.81 -4.67 0.90
N ILE A 75 12.03 -3.63 1.23
CA ILE A 75 11.47 -2.74 0.21
C ILE A 75 12.66 -2.03 -0.44
N TRP A 76 13.02 -2.47 -1.65
CA TRP A 76 14.37 -2.33 -2.22
C TRP A 76 15.09 -1.03 -1.81
N MET A 77 16.12 -1.20 -0.98
CA MET A 77 17.32 -0.37 -0.97
C MET A 77 18.28 -0.98 -2.00
N PRO A 78 18.77 -0.24 -3.02
CA PRO A 78 20.00 -0.67 -3.66
C PRO A 78 21.08 -0.68 -2.59
N GLU A 79 21.72 -1.84 -2.42
CA GLU A 79 22.81 -2.08 -1.47
C GLU A 79 24.08 -1.26 -1.84
N ASP A 80 24.08 -0.60 -3.01
CA ASP A 80 25.14 0.26 -3.52
C ASP A 80 24.85 1.77 -3.32
N TRP A 81 25.86 2.45 -2.80
CA TRP A 81 25.79 3.72 -2.06
C TRP A 81 25.45 4.99 -2.88
N GLY A 82 24.41 5.72 -2.44
CA GLY A 82 24.43 7.19 -2.44
C GLY A 82 23.65 7.98 -3.51
N THR A 83 22.87 7.34 -4.41
CA THR A 83 22.31 8.06 -5.58
C THR A 83 20.80 7.92 -5.84
N TYR A 84 20.07 6.99 -5.21
CA TYR A 84 18.64 6.76 -5.51
C TYR A 84 17.73 6.83 -4.28
N SER A 85 16.50 7.34 -4.48
CA SER A 85 15.44 7.30 -3.47
C SER A 85 14.99 5.85 -3.24
N THR A 86 15.38 5.32 -2.09
CA THR A 86 14.88 4.12 -1.43
C THR A 86 13.36 4.21 -1.22
N GLY A 87 12.68 3.07 -0.99
CA GLY A 87 11.21 2.94 -0.95
C GLY A 87 10.46 4.19 -0.47
N GLN A 88 9.41 4.56 -1.20
CA GLN A 88 8.65 5.81 -1.05
C GLN A 88 7.32 5.57 -0.35
N GLY A 89 7.05 6.43 0.63
CA GLY A 89 5.78 6.52 1.33
C GLY A 89 4.80 7.47 0.64
N ALA A 90 3.51 7.13 0.67
CA ALA A 90 2.44 7.98 0.14
C ALA A 90 1.17 7.86 0.97
N TRP A 91 0.37 8.92 0.99
CA TRP A 91 -1.02 8.84 1.42
C TRP A 91 -1.86 8.21 0.31
N ILE A 92 -2.74 7.29 0.69
CA ILE A 92 -3.78 6.74 -0.19
C ILE A 92 -5.00 7.64 -0.04
N LEU A 93 -5.40 8.28 -1.13
CA LEU A 93 -6.55 9.20 -1.15
C LEU A 93 -7.65 8.67 -2.07
N ASP A 94 -8.91 8.97 -1.73
CA ASP A 94 -10.02 8.79 -2.67
C ASP A 94 -10.08 9.91 -3.72
N ALA A 95 -11.10 9.88 -4.57
CA ALA A 95 -11.32 10.88 -5.62
C ALA A 95 -11.65 12.28 -5.08
N GLU A 96 -12.16 12.39 -3.85
CA GLU A 96 -12.51 13.63 -3.18
C GLU A 96 -11.35 14.19 -2.34
N GLY A 97 -10.28 13.41 -2.17
CA GLY A 97 -9.09 13.78 -1.40
C GLY A 97 -9.12 13.30 0.06
N ASN A 98 -10.09 12.48 0.45
CA ASN A 98 -10.13 11.90 1.80
C ASN A 98 -9.05 10.82 1.94
N ARG A 99 -8.48 10.71 3.14
CA ARG A 99 -7.47 9.69 3.46
C ARG A 99 -8.12 8.33 3.64
N LEU A 100 -7.72 7.38 2.81
CA LEU A 100 -8.05 5.95 2.90
C LEU A 100 -6.98 5.18 3.70
N GLY A 101 -5.74 5.68 3.70
CA GLY A 101 -4.62 4.96 4.29
C GLY A 101 -3.25 5.51 3.89
N ILE A 102 -2.24 4.67 4.06
CA ILE A 102 -0.85 4.91 3.69
C ILE A 102 -0.28 3.76 2.88
N TRP A 103 0.70 4.06 2.05
CA TRP A 103 1.39 3.18 1.13
C TRP A 103 2.89 3.29 1.35
N TYR A 104 3.62 2.19 1.19
CA TYR A 104 5.07 2.18 1.16
C TYR A 104 5.59 1.16 0.15
N SER A 105 6.31 1.61 -0.87
CA SER A 105 6.86 0.72 -1.90
C SER A 105 7.99 1.38 -2.68
N MET A 106 8.81 0.58 -3.35
CA MET A 106 9.68 1.09 -4.43
C MET A 106 8.92 1.46 -5.70
N TYR A 107 7.69 0.94 -5.87
CA TYR A 107 6.86 1.29 -7.01
C TYR A 107 6.12 2.61 -6.73
N PRO A 108 6.24 3.63 -7.59
CA PRO A 108 5.69 4.96 -7.33
C PRO A 108 4.19 5.06 -7.60
N HIS A 109 3.54 3.98 -8.02
CA HIS A 109 2.14 3.95 -8.41
C HIS A 109 1.45 2.66 -7.97
N ALA A 110 0.15 2.77 -7.72
CA ALA A 110 -0.75 1.65 -7.50
C ALA A 110 -2.14 2.05 -8.01
N THR A 111 -2.89 1.11 -8.59
CA THR A 111 -4.30 1.35 -8.86
C THR A 111 -5.08 1.27 -7.56
N ILE A 112 -5.91 2.27 -7.29
CA ILE A 112 -6.75 2.36 -6.09
C ILE A 112 -8.19 2.50 -6.55
N ARG A 113 -9.07 1.64 -6.05
CA ARG A 113 -10.52 1.71 -6.29
C ARG A 113 -11.26 1.75 -4.96
N LEU A 114 -12.17 2.71 -4.84
CA LEU A 114 -13.17 2.76 -3.78
C LEU A 114 -14.53 2.48 -4.42
N ASP A 115 -15.27 1.53 -3.87
CA ASP A 115 -16.67 1.31 -4.27
C ASP A 115 -17.65 1.97 -3.30
N ALA A 116 -18.93 1.99 -3.69
CA ALA A 116 -20.00 2.62 -2.91
C ALA A 116 -20.30 1.94 -1.56
N SER A 117 -19.65 0.83 -1.24
CA SER A 117 -19.76 0.09 0.03
C SER A 117 -18.49 0.25 0.89
N ASP A 118 -17.73 1.32 0.68
CA ASP A 118 -16.49 1.62 1.39
C ASP A 118 -15.43 0.52 1.28
N ARG A 119 -15.49 -0.28 0.20
CA ARG A 119 -14.47 -1.30 -0.06
C ARG A 119 -13.33 -0.67 -0.83
N VAL A 120 -12.13 -0.78 -0.26
CA VAL A 120 -10.89 -0.27 -0.86
C VAL A 120 -10.14 -1.43 -1.48
N THR A 121 -9.93 -1.35 -2.78
CA THR A 121 -9.01 -2.25 -3.51
C THR A 121 -7.76 -1.46 -3.85
N VAL A 122 -6.64 -1.80 -3.21
CA VAL A 122 -5.32 -1.38 -3.66
C VAL A 122 -4.74 -2.55 -4.43
N TYR A 123 -4.40 -2.36 -5.69
CA TYR A 123 -3.77 -3.43 -6.47
C TYR A 123 -2.30 -3.55 -6.11
N SER A 124 -1.82 -4.79 -6.03
CA SER A 124 -0.38 -5.03 -5.89
C SER A 124 0.35 -4.38 -7.07
N PRO A 125 1.49 -3.72 -6.82
CA PRO A 125 2.26 -3.09 -7.87
C PRO A 125 2.94 -4.14 -8.77
N ALA A 126 3.11 -5.37 -8.30
CA ALA A 126 3.70 -6.46 -9.07
C ALA A 126 2.70 -7.15 -10.02
N PHE A 127 1.42 -7.23 -9.63
CA PHE A 127 0.40 -7.98 -10.38
C PHE A 127 -0.61 -7.08 -11.14
N GLY A 128 -0.70 -5.79 -10.80
CA GLY A 128 -1.53 -4.78 -11.49
C GLY A 128 -3.00 -5.18 -11.70
N GLU A 129 -3.76 -4.39 -12.49
CA GLU A 129 -5.06 -4.84 -12.99
C GLU A 129 -4.92 -5.82 -14.18
N GLY A 130 -3.72 -5.91 -14.77
CA GLY A 130 -3.42 -6.62 -16.01
C GLY A 130 -3.41 -8.15 -15.92
N GLU A 131 -3.18 -8.74 -14.74
CA GLU A 131 -3.25 -10.20 -14.54
C GLU A 131 -4.68 -10.73 -14.37
N ARG A 132 -5.67 -10.03 -14.93
CA ARG A 132 -7.03 -10.55 -15.16
C ARG A 132 -7.35 -10.84 -16.63
N MET A 133 -6.37 -10.77 -17.54
CA MET A 133 -6.55 -11.15 -18.96
C MET A 133 -5.89 -12.47 -19.37
N LEU A 134 -5.36 -13.25 -18.42
CA LEU A 134 -5.00 -14.65 -18.60
C LEU A 134 -5.70 -15.38 -17.44
N GLY A 135 -6.88 -15.98 -17.63
CA GLY A 135 -6.99 -17.27 -18.34
C GLY A 135 -6.06 -18.26 -17.62
N GLN A 136 -6.53 -19.14 -16.74
CA GLN A 136 -7.68 -20.05 -16.91
C GLN A 136 -8.26 -20.50 -15.57
#